data_AF-A0A6D2HM67-F1
#
_entry.id   AF-A0A6D2HM67-F1
#
_cell.length_a   1.000
_cell.length_b   1.000
_cell.length_c   1.000
_cell.angle_alpha   90.00
_cell.angle_beta   90.00
_cell.angle_gamma   90.00
#
_symmetry.space_group_name_H-M   'P 1'
#
loop_
_entity.id
_entity.type
_entity.pdbx_description
1 polymer ?
#
loop_
_entity_poly.entity_id
_entity_poly.type
_entity_poly.pdbx_seq_one_letter_code
_entity_poly.pdbx_strand_id
1 'polypeptide(L)'
;MWRLKIGEGNEKDPYLFSSNNFVGRQTWEFDPKAGTAVERAAVEEARRSFFDNRSRVKASSDLLWRMQFLKEAKFEQVIPPVKICNGEGITYEKATNALPRGVALFSALQDSDGHWPTENSGPLFFLPPLNEDGGWGLHIESKSVMFSTVLNYICLRMLGLGPDGGRENACKRSRQWILSRGGVTYIPSWGKVWLAVNLLDRIFDWSGTNPMPPEIWLLPSFLPVHLGFAMQALLASDLCDETYDVLRRGHDYIKRSQVISRACIATYPKPKGAWTLSDRDHGWQVSDCTAEALKCCMLLSMMPADVVGQKMNHEHLYNSVDLLLTLQVWKLGYLLHLRHFALSGLATVGKTYNNSPSIRKGVDFLLMIQNDDGGWGESYMSCNEQRYILLEGNGSNLVQTAWAMMGLIHVGQV
;
A
#
# COMPACT_ATOMS: atom_id res chain seq x y z
N MET A 1 28.50 1.85 -10.46
CA MET A 1 27.15 2.00 -11.04
C MET A 1 26.22 1.09 -10.26
N TRP A 2 25.03 1.57 -9.91
CA TRP A 2 24.00 0.73 -9.29
C TRP A 2 23.37 -0.15 -10.37
N ARG A 3 23.17 -1.43 -10.06
CA ARG A 3 22.50 -2.41 -10.91
C ARG A 3 21.39 -3.08 -10.13
N LEU A 4 20.23 -3.25 -10.75
CA LEU A 4 19.15 -4.03 -10.20
C LEU A 4 19.38 -5.51 -10.52
N LYS A 5 19.36 -6.34 -9.49
CA LYS A 5 19.40 -7.81 -9.57
C LYS A 5 18.06 -8.39 -9.19
N ILE A 6 17.70 -9.45 -9.89
CA ILE A 6 16.36 -10.02 -9.88
C ILE A 6 16.45 -11.50 -9.58
N GLY A 7 15.62 -11.97 -8.65
CA GLY A 7 15.53 -13.40 -8.37
C GLY A 7 16.81 -14.03 -7.82
N GLU A 8 17.84 -13.24 -7.51
CA GLU A 8 19.08 -13.74 -6.96
C GLU A 8 18.94 -14.00 -5.45
N GLY A 9 19.30 -15.21 -5.05
CA GLY A 9 19.47 -15.62 -3.67
C GLY A 9 20.92 -15.96 -3.34
N ASN A 10 21.17 -16.27 -2.07
CA ASN A 10 22.43 -16.80 -1.58
C ASN A 10 22.12 -17.97 -0.64
N GLU A 11 22.17 -19.19 -1.17
CA GLU A 11 21.89 -20.42 -0.41
C GLU A 11 22.84 -20.63 0.78
N LYS A 12 23.98 -19.90 0.81
CA LYS A 12 24.93 -19.94 1.92
C LYS A 12 24.61 -18.92 3.01
N ASP A 13 23.69 -17.99 2.77
CA ASP A 13 23.27 -16.99 3.74
C ASP A 13 22.09 -17.54 4.57
N PRO A 14 22.28 -17.85 5.87
CA PRO A 14 21.23 -18.41 6.71
C PRO A 14 20.07 -17.43 6.95
N TYR A 15 20.25 -16.15 6.64
CA TYR A 15 19.21 -15.12 6.77
C TYR A 15 18.45 -14.88 5.46
N LEU A 16 18.84 -15.54 4.37
CA LEU A 16 18.20 -15.40 3.06
C LEU A 16 17.40 -16.66 2.70
N PHE A 17 16.10 -16.63 2.97
CA PHE A 17 15.16 -17.72 2.66
C PHE A 17 14.22 -17.35 1.52
N SER A 18 13.75 -18.35 0.77
CA SER A 18 12.60 -18.19 -0.13
C SER A 18 11.78 -19.47 -0.29
N SER A 19 10.46 -19.33 -0.48
CA SER A 19 9.53 -20.41 -0.81
C SER A 19 9.17 -20.51 -2.30
N ASN A 20 9.70 -19.62 -3.14
CA ASN A 20 9.42 -19.55 -4.58
C ASN A 20 10.68 -19.35 -5.44
N ASN A 21 11.84 -19.79 -4.96
CA ASN A 21 13.14 -19.59 -5.61
C ASN A 21 13.46 -18.11 -5.90
N PHE A 22 13.12 -17.23 -4.96
CA PHE A 22 13.41 -15.79 -4.95
C PHE A 22 12.70 -14.99 -6.05
N VAL A 23 11.77 -15.58 -6.81
CA VAL A 23 11.00 -14.89 -7.86
C VAL A 23 10.30 -13.65 -7.30
N GLY A 24 10.43 -12.51 -7.99
CA GLY A 24 9.93 -11.20 -7.60
C GLY A 24 10.86 -10.41 -6.66
N ARG A 25 11.97 -11.01 -6.20
CA ARG A 25 12.94 -10.34 -5.33
C ARG A 25 13.79 -9.35 -6.13
N GLN A 26 13.93 -8.15 -5.60
CA GLN A 26 14.71 -7.05 -6.17
C GLN A 26 15.81 -6.63 -5.21
N THR A 27 17.07 -6.58 -5.68
CA THR A 27 18.21 -6.11 -4.89
C THR A 27 19.09 -5.17 -5.71
N TRP A 28 19.41 -4.01 -5.15
CA TRP A 28 20.35 -3.08 -5.76
C TRP A 28 21.78 -3.38 -5.31
N GLU A 29 22.69 -3.57 -6.25
CA GLU A 29 24.12 -3.75 -6.01
C GLU A 29 24.92 -2.61 -6.65
N PHE A 30 25.90 -2.07 -5.93
CA PHE A 30 26.83 -1.09 -6.47
C PHE A 30 28.14 -1.74 -6.89
N ASP A 31 28.47 -1.67 -8.18
CA ASP A 31 29.79 -2.05 -8.69
C ASP A 31 30.49 -0.82 -9.30
N PRO A 32 31.62 -0.34 -8.73
CA PRO A 32 32.33 0.83 -9.27
C PRO A 32 32.88 0.61 -10.69
N LYS A 33 33.08 -0.64 -11.12
CA LYS A 33 33.63 -0.99 -12.44
C LYS A 33 32.55 -1.34 -13.48
N ALA A 34 31.29 -1.46 -13.05
CA ALA A 34 30.20 -1.80 -13.96
C ALA A 34 29.97 -0.74 -15.05
N GLY A 35 29.51 -1.23 -16.20
CA GLY A 35 29.07 -0.47 -17.36
C GLY A 35 30.20 0.05 -18.27
N THR A 36 29.82 0.56 -19.44
CA THR A 36 30.73 1.28 -20.33
C THR A 36 30.95 2.73 -19.87
N ALA A 37 31.91 3.44 -20.45
CA ALA A 37 32.13 4.87 -20.13
C ALA A 37 30.88 5.72 -20.45
N VAL A 38 30.19 5.41 -21.55
CA VAL A 38 28.95 6.08 -21.96
C VAL A 38 27.82 5.81 -20.97
N GLU A 39 27.67 4.57 -20.51
CA GLU A 39 26.65 4.21 -19.52
C GLU A 39 26.86 4.91 -18.17
N ARG A 40 28.11 4.92 -17.69
CA ARG A 40 28.45 5.66 -16.47
C ARG A 40 28.16 7.15 -16.62
N ALA A 41 28.42 7.74 -17.78
CA ALA A 41 28.11 9.13 -18.06
C ALA A 41 26.59 9.40 -18.06
N ALA A 42 25.78 8.52 -18.66
CA ALA A 42 24.32 8.62 -18.68
C ALA A 42 23.71 8.49 -17.27
N VAL A 43 24.21 7.56 -16.45
CA VAL A 43 23.79 7.42 -15.04
C VAL A 43 24.17 8.66 -14.23
N GLU A 44 25.35 9.22 -14.46
CA GLU A 44 25.80 10.43 -13.78
C GLU A 44 25.02 11.68 -14.24
N GLU A 45 24.63 11.74 -15.51
CA GLU A 45 23.69 12.75 -16.01
C GLU A 45 22.31 12.62 -15.37
N ALA A 46 21.73 11.42 -15.31
CA ALA A 46 20.47 11.16 -14.62
C ALA A 46 20.52 11.61 -13.16
N ARG A 47 21.61 11.31 -12.46
CA ARG A 47 21.85 11.73 -11.07
C ARG A 47 21.93 13.25 -10.93
N ARG A 48 22.66 13.92 -11.82
CA ARG A 48 22.78 15.39 -11.85
C ARG A 48 21.44 16.05 -12.15
N SER A 49 20.71 15.57 -13.16
CA SER A 49 19.39 16.07 -13.53
C SER A 49 18.37 15.92 -12.40
N PHE A 50 18.32 14.75 -11.73
CA PHE A 50 17.49 14.58 -10.54
C PHE A 50 17.87 15.60 -9.46
N PHE A 51 19.16 15.79 -9.21
CA PHE A 51 19.61 16.75 -8.23
C PHE A 51 19.17 18.18 -8.56
N ASP A 52 19.40 18.65 -9.78
CA ASP A 52 19.09 20.03 -10.18
C ASP A 52 17.57 20.29 -10.19
N ASN A 53 16.76 19.25 -10.41
CA ASN A 53 15.30 19.34 -10.48
C ASN A 53 14.56 18.85 -9.23
N ARG A 54 15.26 18.44 -8.16
CA ARG A 54 14.67 17.77 -6.97
C ARG A 54 13.57 18.56 -6.25
N SER A 55 13.54 19.88 -6.40
CA SER A 55 12.45 20.71 -5.84
C SER A 55 11.15 20.59 -6.63
N ARG A 56 11.23 20.19 -7.90
CA ARG A 56 10.11 19.98 -8.82
C ARG A 56 9.77 18.50 -9.00
N VAL A 57 10.78 17.64 -9.02
CA VAL A 57 10.66 16.19 -9.19
C VAL A 57 10.93 15.52 -7.85
N LYS A 58 9.86 15.16 -7.15
CA LYS A 58 9.94 14.69 -5.76
C LYS A 58 10.21 13.19 -5.63
N ALA A 59 9.77 12.38 -6.60
CA ALA A 59 9.96 10.93 -6.62
C ALA A 59 11.07 10.52 -7.59
N SER A 60 11.78 9.43 -7.25
CA SER A 60 12.64 8.74 -8.21
C SER A 60 11.73 8.16 -9.30
N SER A 61 11.90 8.58 -10.55
CA SER A 61 11.08 8.06 -11.66
C SER A 61 11.51 6.65 -12.11
N ASP A 62 12.10 5.83 -11.24
CA ASP A 62 12.74 4.56 -11.58
C ASP A 62 13.66 4.59 -12.81
N LEU A 63 14.38 5.70 -12.96
CA LEU A 63 15.13 5.97 -14.19
C LEU A 63 16.26 4.97 -14.41
N LEU A 64 16.97 4.59 -13.34
CA LEU A 64 18.08 3.63 -13.43
C LEU A 64 17.59 2.23 -13.81
N TRP A 65 16.46 1.80 -13.26
CA TRP A 65 15.82 0.53 -13.63
C TRP A 65 15.40 0.55 -15.11
N ARG A 66 14.66 1.59 -15.54
CA ARG A 66 14.24 1.73 -16.94
C ARG A 66 15.44 1.75 -17.89
N MET A 67 16.50 2.48 -17.56
CA MET A 67 17.73 2.50 -18.36
C MET A 67 18.34 1.10 -18.52
N GLN A 68 18.40 0.32 -17.44
CA GLN A 68 18.91 -1.05 -17.48
C GLN A 68 18.02 -1.95 -18.34
N PHE A 69 16.71 -1.97 -18.09
CA PHE A 69 15.79 -2.92 -18.72
C PHE A 69 15.58 -2.63 -20.20
N LEU A 70 15.40 -1.36 -20.57
CA LEU A 70 15.25 -0.99 -21.99
C LEU A 70 16.51 -1.30 -22.80
N LYS A 71 17.70 -1.18 -22.19
CA LYS A 71 18.95 -1.58 -22.82
C LYS A 71 19.04 -3.10 -23.00
N GLU A 72 18.75 -3.87 -21.95
CA GLU A 72 18.77 -5.33 -21.99
C GLU A 72 17.77 -5.88 -23.01
N ALA A 73 16.61 -5.26 -23.13
CA ALA A 73 15.59 -5.55 -24.15
C ALA A 73 15.95 -5.03 -25.55
N LYS A 74 17.06 -4.29 -25.72
CA LYS A 74 17.43 -3.57 -26.97
C LYS A 74 16.26 -2.76 -27.53
N PHE A 75 15.51 -2.12 -26.63
CA PHE A 75 14.26 -1.47 -26.95
C PHE A 75 14.49 -0.13 -27.64
N GLU A 76 13.84 0.05 -28.79
CA GLU A 76 13.73 1.33 -29.49
C GLU A 76 12.25 1.67 -29.70
N GLN A 77 11.86 2.87 -29.26
CA GLN A 77 10.48 3.30 -29.38
C GLN A 77 10.21 3.92 -30.76
N VAL A 78 9.82 3.08 -31.71
CA VAL A 78 9.57 3.47 -33.10
C VAL A 78 8.15 3.99 -33.37
N ILE A 79 7.19 3.72 -32.48
CA ILE A 79 5.79 4.12 -32.65
C ILE A 79 5.65 5.58 -32.22
N PRO A 80 5.23 6.55 -33.06
CA PRO A 80 5.20 7.96 -32.67
C PRO A 80 4.20 8.27 -31.53
N PRO A 81 4.46 9.29 -30.70
CA PRO A 81 3.53 9.68 -29.64
C PRO A 81 2.27 10.34 -30.21
N VAL A 82 1.11 9.91 -29.74
CA VAL A 82 -0.15 10.63 -29.97
C VAL A 82 -0.22 11.81 -28.99
N LYS A 83 -0.29 13.04 -29.51
CA LYS A 83 -0.48 14.25 -28.71
C LYS A 83 -1.81 14.90 -29.08
N ILE A 84 -2.55 15.37 -28.08
CA ILE A 84 -3.83 16.06 -28.26
C ILE A 84 -3.62 17.51 -27.83
N CYS A 85 -3.95 18.46 -28.70
CA CYS A 85 -3.84 19.88 -28.39
C CYS A 85 -5.03 20.36 -27.54
N ASN A 86 -4.85 21.44 -26.78
CA ASN A 86 -5.94 22.03 -26.01
C ASN A 86 -7.12 22.41 -26.92
N GLY A 87 -8.32 21.90 -26.60
CA GLY A 87 -9.55 22.11 -27.37
C GLY A 87 -9.78 21.10 -28.51
N GLU A 88 -8.85 20.19 -28.76
CA GLU A 88 -9.01 19.13 -29.75
C GLU A 88 -9.79 17.94 -29.18
N GLY A 89 -10.77 17.44 -29.92
CA GLY A 89 -11.56 16.27 -29.51
C GLY A 89 -10.72 14.99 -29.45
N ILE A 90 -10.94 14.20 -28.39
CA ILE A 90 -10.37 12.86 -28.26
C ILE A 90 -11.19 11.91 -29.15
N THR A 91 -10.57 11.34 -30.17
CA THR A 91 -11.21 10.37 -31.06
C THR A 91 -10.85 8.94 -30.66
N TYR A 92 -11.72 7.98 -30.99
CA TYR A 92 -11.45 6.55 -30.81
C TYR A 92 -10.15 6.12 -31.49
N GLU A 93 -9.91 6.60 -32.71
CA GLU A 93 -8.69 6.33 -33.46
C GLU A 93 -7.43 6.80 -32.72
N LYS A 94 -7.44 8.01 -32.15
CA LYS A 94 -6.29 8.53 -31.38
C LYS A 94 -6.02 7.70 -30.14
N ALA A 95 -7.06 7.28 -29.43
CA ALA A 95 -6.92 6.40 -28.26
C ALA A 95 -6.36 5.02 -28.66
N THR A 96 -6.90 4.42 -29.73
CA THR A 96 -6.43 3.14 -30.28
C THR A 96 -4.99 3.23 -30.77
N ASN A 97 -4.58 4.33 -31.39
CA ASN A 97 -3.20 4.51 -31.87
C ASN A 97 -2.19 4.79 -30.75
N ALA A 98 -2.64 5.33 -29.60
CA ALA A 98 -1.76 5.58 -28.46
C ALA A 98 -1.39 4.29 -27.71
N LEU A 99 -2.31 3.32 -27.66
CA LEU A 99 -2.18 2.10 -26.87
C LEU A 99 -0.96 1.23 -27.26
N PRO A 100 -0.70 0.91 -28.55
CA PRO A 100 0.45 0.11 -28.95
C PRO A 100 1.79 0.68 -28.48
N ARG A 101 1.94 2.02 -28.49
CA ARG A 101 3.15 2.69 -27.99
C ARG A 101 3.38 2.41 -26.50
N GLY A 102 2.30 2.50 -25.71
CA GLY A 102 2.33 2.23 -24.27
C GLY A 102 2.61 0.75 -23.97
N VAL A 103 1.91 -0.16 -24.67
CA VAL A 103 2.10 -1.61 -24.53
C VAL A 103 3.55 -2.01 -24.86
N ALA A 104 4.11 -1.49 -25.97
CA ALA A 104 5.49 -1.80 -26.35
C ALA A 104 6.50 -1.40 -25.26
N LEU A 105 6.34 -0.20 -24.68
CA LEU A 105 7.19 0.26 -23.59
C LEU A 105 6.99 -0.58 -22.32
N PHE A 106 5.74 -0.83 -21.94
CA PHE A 106 5.42 -1.58 -20.72
C PHE A 106 5.92 -3.01 -20.78
N SER A 107 5.76 -3.69 -21.93
CA SER A 107 6.30 -5.03 -22.16
C SER A 107 7.83 -5.07 -22.11
N ALA A 108 8.52 -4.07 -22.65
CA ALA A 108 9.99 -4.00 -22.61
C ALA A 108 10.56 -3.75 -21.21
N LEU A 109 9.71 -3.36 -20.24
CA LEU A 109 10.07 -3.18 -18.85
C LEU A 109 9.73 -4.41 -17.99
N GLN A 110 9.20 -5.48 -18.58
CA GLN A 110 8.98 -6.73 -17.86
C GLN A 110 10.32 -7.43 -17.58
N ASP A 111 10.41 -8.03 -16.41
CA ASP A 111 11.57 -8.78 -15.99
C ASP A 111 11.60 -10.21 -16.54
N SER A 112 12.76 -10.84 -16.45
CA SER A 112 13.06 -12.21 -16.82
C SER A 112 12.26 -13.28 -16.05
N ASP A 113 11.85 -13.00 -14.81
CA ASP A 113 11.00 -13.87 -14.00
C ASP A 113 9.50 -13.52 -14.13
N GLY A 114 9.16 -12.54 -14.99
CA GLY A 114 7.80 -12.20 -15.40
C GLY A 114 7.11 -11.09 -14.61
N HIS A 115 7.72 -10.53 -13.55
CA HIS A 115 7.15 -9.38 -12.83
C HIS A 115 7.61 -8.03 -13.41
N TRP A 116 7.07 -6.93 -12.88
CA TRP A 116 7.54 -5.56 -13.17
C TRP A 116 8.14 -4.95 -11.91
N PRO A 117 9.46 -4.74 -11.86
CA PRO A 117 10.09 -4.01 -10.78
C PRO A 117 9.59 -2.57 -10.72
N THR A 118 9.48 -2.04 -9.51
CA THR A 118 9.06 -0.65 -9.29
C THR A 118 9.65 -0.18 -7.97
N GLU A 119 10.04 1.09 -7.90
CA GLU A 119 10.19 1.71 -6.59
C GLU A 119 8.80 1.88 -5.98
N ASN A 120 8.66 1.36 -4.76
CA ASN A 120 7.50 1.56 -3.91
C ASN A 120 7.95 2.24 -2.63
N SER A 121 8.45 3.48 -2.76
CA SER A 121 8.85 4.28 -1.60
C SER A 121 7.60 4.74 -0.84
N GLY A 122 7.38 4.15 0.34
CA GLY A 122 6.37 4.60 1.30
C GLY A 122 6.84 5.85 2.08
N PRO A 123 6.59 5.91 3.40
CA PRO A 123 7.18 6.93 4.25
C PRO A 123 8.70 6.83 4.27
N LEU A 124 9.40 7.84 3.73
CA LEU A 124 10.85 7.91 3.75
C LEU A 124 11.32 8.54 5.06
N PHE A 125 11.33 7.77 6.14
CA PHE A 125 11.79 8.27 7.43
C PHE A 125 13.30 8.53 7.46
N PHE A 126 14.05 7.93 6.53
CA PHE A 126 15.50 8.07 6.40
C PHE A 126 15.89 8.46 4.97
N LEU A 127 16.66 9.54 4.88
CA LEU A 127 17.29 10.12 3.71
C LEU A 127 16.38 10.58 2.54
N PRO A 128 15.13 11.06 2.74
CA PRO A 128 14.46 11.84 1.70
C PRO A 128 15.21 13.14 1.36
N PRO A 129 14.89 13.80 0.24
CA PRO A 129 15.42 15.12 -0.05
C PRO A 129 15.12 16.13 1.07
N LEU A 130 16.13 16.92 1.44
CA LEU A 130 15.98 18.02 2.40
C LEU A 130 15.08 19.10 1.79
N ASN A 131 14.06 19.52 2.53
CA ASN A 131 13.20 20.62 2.10
C ASN A 131 13.94 21.96 2.13
N GLU A 132 13.43 22.95 1.37
CA GLU A 132 14.02 24.29 1.32
C GLU A 132 14.05 24.98 2.69
N ASP A 133 13.10 24.66 3.57
CA ASP A 133 13.07 25.19 4.94
C ASP A 133 14.14 24.57 5.86
N GLY A 134 14.85 23.54 5.40
CA GLY A 134 15.88 22.83 6.16
C GLY A 134 15.37 21.66 6.98
N GLY A 135 14.11 21.26 6.85
CA GLY A 135 13.56 20.06 7.49
C GLY A 135 13.27 18.91 6.53
N TRP A 136 12.64 17.85 7.06
CA TRP A 136 12.16 16.70 6.29
C TRP A 136 10.71 16.38 6.63
N GLY A 137 9.95 16.03 5.61
CA GLY A 137 8.57 15.60 5.74
C GLY A 137 8.41 14.11 6.06
N LEU A 138 7.17 13.68 6.31
CA LEU A 138 6.81 12.27 6.52
C LEU A 138 7.02 11.41 5.25
N HIS A 139 6.90 12.06 4.09
CA HIS A 139 7.21 11.53 2.76
C HIS A 139 7.77 12.67 1.88
N ILE A 140 8.31 12.33 0.70
CA ILE A 140 8.97 13.25 -0.25
C ILE A 140 8.15 14.50 -0.61
N GLU A 141 6.82 14.43 -0.56
CA GLU A 141 5.96 15.55 -0.96
C GLU A 141 5.52 16.43 0.20
N SER A 142 5.64 15.93 1.43
CA SER A 142 5.13 16.59 2.62
C SER A 142 6.01 17.73 3.10
N LYS A 143 5.38 18.70 3.77
CA LYS A 143 6.07 19.72 4.54
C LYS A 143 6.89 19.09 5.67
N SER A 144 7.91 19.81 6.11
CA SER A 144 8.79 19.35 7.17
C SER A 144 8.05 19.11 8.48
N VAL A 145 8.32 17.97 9.12
CA VAL A 145 7.76 17.57 10.41
C VAL A 145 8.87 17.24 11.41
N MET A 146 8.58 17.40 12.71
CA MET A 146 9.57 17.16 13.77
C MET A 146 10.10 15.71 13.75
N PHE A 147 9.22 14.74 13.53
CA PHE A 147 9.57 13.31 13.49
C PHE A 147 10.68 13.01 12.48
N SER A 148 10.40 13.23 11.19
CA SER A 148 11.36 12.96 10.13
C SER A 148 12.58 13.87 10.20
N THR A 149 12.43 15.14 10.60
CA THR A 149 13.56 16.07 10.64
C THR A 149 14.61 15.65 11.68
N VAL A 150 14.16 15.24 12.87
CA VAL A 150 15.04 14.74 13.93
C VAL A 150 15.71 13.44 13.50
N LEU A 151 14.95 12.47 13.00
CA LEU A 151 15.49 11.17 12.60
C LEU A 151 16.51 11.30 11.47
N ASN A 152 16.27 12.18 10.49
CA ASN A 152 17.20 12.43 9.40
C ASN A 152 18.46 13.17 9.85
N TYR A 153 18.32 14.18 10.72
CA TYR A 153 19.49 14.83 11.31
C TYR A 153 20.38 13.80 12.01
N ILE A 154 19.79 12.96 12.86
CA ILE A 154 20.52 11.92 13.58
C ILE A 154 21.16 10.92 12.62
N CYS A 155 20.43 10.45 11.61
CA CYS A 155 20.95 9.55 10.59
C CYS A 155 22.20 10.14 9.92
N LEU A 156 22.15 11.42 9.51
CA LEU A 156 23.31 12.11 8.94
C LEU A 156 24.48 12.18 9.93
N ARG A 157 24.22 12.41 11.22
CA ARG A 157 25.24 12.42 12.28
C ARG A 157 25.87 11.04 12.49
N MET A 158 25.07 9.97 12.45
CA MET A 158 25.54 8.58 12.55
C MET A 158 26.39 8.17 11.34
N LEU A 159 26.06 8.69 10.15
CA LEU A 159 26.86 8.52 8.93
C LEU A 159 28.19 9.31 8.96
N GLY A 160 28.54 9.95 10.08
CA GLY A 160 29.82 10.62 10.30
C GLY A 160 29.84 12.09 9.86
N LEU A 161 28.74 12.66 9.38
CA LEU A 161 28.69 14.06 9.00
C LEU A 161 28.73 14.95 10.25
N GLY A 162 29.60 15.96 10.26
CA GLY A 162 29.72 16.97 11.31
C GLY A 162 28.41 17.73 11.63
N PRO A 163 28.35 18.49 12.74
CA PRO A 163 27.16 19.27 13.09
C PRO A 163 26.82 20.30 12.00
N ASP A 164 27.81 20.79 11.26
CA ASP A 164 27.61 21.66 10.10
C ASP A 164 27.88 20.93 8.77
N GLY A 165 27.94 19.60 8.83
CA GLY A 165 28.20 18.74 7.69
C GLY A 165 26.94 18.44 6.86
N GLY A 166 27.16 17.66 5.81
CA GLY A 166 26.13 17.32 4.83
C GLY A 166 26.04 18.35 3.72
N ARG A 167 25.48 17.93 2.58
CA ARG A 167 25.30 18.78 1.41
C ARG A 167 24.44 20.00 1.77
N GLU A 168 24.82 21.18 1.29
CA GLU A 168 24.11 22.44 1.59
C GLU A 168 23.95 22.73 3.10
N ASN A 169 24.92 22.29 3.91
CA ASN A 169 24.88 22.39 5.37
C ASN A 169 23.62 21.76 5.98
N ALA A 170 23.18 20.61 5.43
CA ALA A 170 21.96 19.92 5.85
C ALA A 170 21.85 19.78 7.36
N CYS A 171 22.92 19.34 8.05
CA CYS A 171 22.91 19.19 9.50
C CYS A 171 22.70 20.51 10.25
N LYS A 172 23.29 21.61 9.78
CA LYS A 172 23.13 22.94 10.39
C LYS A 172 21.70 23.43 10.23
N ARG A 173 21.16 23.35 9.00
CA ARG A 173 19.82 23.82 8.66
C ARG A 173 18.74 23.03 9.38
N SER A 174 18.87 21.71 9.45
CA SER A 174 17.91 20.87 10.16
C SER A 174 18.00 21.07 11.67
N ARG A 175 19.19 21.24 12.24
CA ARG A 175 19.34 21.61 13.66
C ARG A 175 18.64 22.94 13.96
N GLN A 176 18.83 23.97 13.12
CA GLN A 176 18.13 25.25 13.27
C GLN A 176 16.61 25.10 13.15
N TRP A 177 16.15 24.31 12.18
CA TRP A 177 14.73 24.01 12.00
C TRP A 177 14.11 23.34 13.24
N ILE A 178 14.80 22.34 13.80
CA ILE A 178 14.38 21.63 15.02
C ILE A 178 14.30 22.59 16.22
N LEU A 179 15.38 23.34 16.46
CA LEU A 179 15.47 24.25 17.62
C LEU A 179 14.42 25.37 17.56
N SER A 180 14.15 25.91 16.38
CA SER A 180 13.11 26.96 16.19
C SER A 180 11.68 26.50 16.49
N ARG A 181 11.44 25.19 16.66
CA ARG A 181 10.12 24.57 16.87
C ARG A 181 10.02 23.84 18.21
N GLY A 182 10.75 24.30 19.21
CA GLY A 182 10.73 23.75 20.57
C GLY A 182 11.66 22.57 20.80
N GLY A 183 12.42 22.15 19.77
CA GLY A 183 13.41 21.10 19.89
C GLY A 183 12.83 19.69 19.87
N VAL A 184 13.70 18.72 20.17
CA VAL A 184 13.38 17.28 20.07
C VAL A 184 12.27 16.81 21.02
N THR A 185 11.95 17.56 22.08
CA THR A 185 10.90 17.21 23.06
C THR A 185 9.50 17.18 22.44
N TYR A 186 9.28 17.89 21.33
CA TYR A 186 8.03 17.91 20.57
C TYR A 186 7.91 16.77 19.55
N ILE A 187 8.85 15.84 19.52
CA ILE A 187 8.78 14.68 18.63
C ILE A 187 7.58 13.78 19.01
N PRO A 188 6.85 13.23 18.02
CA PRO A 188 5.76 12.26 18.28
C PRO A 188 6.21 11.01 19.04
N SER A 189 5.26 10.28 19.62
CA SER A 189 5.51 9.10 20.48
C SER A 189 6.45 8.07 19.86
N TRP A 190 6.27 7.72 18.58
CA TRP A 190 7.17 6.81 17.87
C TRP A 190 8.61 7.33 17.84
N GLY A 191 8.80 8.64 17.66
CA GLY A 191 10.12 9.27 17.69
C GLY A 191 10.75 9.21 19.07
N LYS A 192 9.97 9.44 20.13
CA LYS A 192 10.48 9.30 21.50
C LYS A 192 10.97 7.88 21.78
N VAL A 193 10.24 6.86 21.32
CA VAL A 193 10.66 5.45 21.41
C VAL A 193 11.96 5.23 20.64
N TRP A 194 12.06 5.68 19.38
CA TRP A 194 13.28 5.56 18.58
C TRP A 194 14.51 6.20 19.24
N LEU A 195 14.34 7.33 19.92
CA LEU A 195 15.42 8.03 20.61
C LEU A 195 15.77 7.42 21.99
N ALA A 196 14.81 6.75 22.63
CA ALA A 196 15.02 6.10 23.92
C ALA A 196 15.64 4.69 23.78
N VAL A 197 15.37 3.99 22.67
CA VAL A 197 16.01 2.71 22.34
C VAL A 197 17.51 2.93 22.06
N ASN A 198 18.34 2.01 22.56
CA ASN A 198 19.82 2.00 22.63
C ASN A 198 20.64 2.29 21.35
N LEU A 199 20.04 2.70 20.24
CA LEU A 199 20.75 3.07 19.01
C LEU A 199 21.60 4.35 19.14
N LEU A 200 21.38 5.17 20.19
CA LEU A 200 21.92 6.53 20.29
C LEU A 200 22.23 6.98 21.73
N ASP A 201 22.84 6.15 22.56
CA ASP A 201 23.42 6.60 23.85
C ASP A 201 22.46 7.41 24.75
N ARG A 202 21.17 7.03 24.77
CA ARG A 202 20.09 7.67 25.55
C ARG A 202 19.95 9.19 25.32
N ILE A 203 19.95 9.65 24.07
CA ILE A 203 19.59 11.05 23.74
C ILE A 203 18.21 11.45 24.29
N PHE A 204 17.32 10.48 24.54
CA PHE A 204 16.03 10.70 25.16
C PHE A 204 15.79 9.70 26.31
N ASP A 205 15.33 10.19 27.46
CA ASP A 205 15.04 9.36 28.61
C ASP A 205 13.69 8.62 28.43
N TRP A 206 13.66 7.32 28.77
CA TRP A 206 12.44 6.50 28.69
C TRP A 206 11.27 7.07 29.50
N SER A 207 11.54 7.77 30.60
CA SER A 207 10.51 8.44 31.40
C SER A 207 9.73 9.52 30.65
N GLY A 208 10.28 10.04 29.54
CA GLY A 208 9.59 10.99 28.66
C GLY A 208 8.65 10.34 27.64
N THR A 209 8.58 9.01 27.60
CA THR A 209 7.65 8.24 26.76
C THR A 209 6.40 7.84 27.53
N ASN A 210 5.24 7.82 26.84
CA ASN A 210 4.06 7.21 27.44
C ASN A 210 4.32 5.71 27.62
N PRO A 211 3.99 5.10 28.77
CA PRO A 211 4.20 3.68 28.99
C PRO A 211 3.49 2.82 27.94
N MET A 212 4.22 1.83 27.40
CA MET A 212 3.69 0.78 26.51
C MET A 212 3.77 -0.56 27.24
N PRO A 213 2.85 -0.86 28.17
CA PRO A 213 2.97 -2.02 29.06
C PRO A 213 2.88 -3.34 28.26
N PRO A 214 3.94 -4.18 28.24
CA PRO A 214 3.91 -5.47 27.55
C PRO A 214 2.87 -6.43 28.15
N GLU A 215 2.45 -6.20 29.40
CA GLU A 215 1.42 -6.96 30.10
C GLU A 215 0.07 -6.92 29.39
N ILE A 216 -0.17 -5.93 28.51
CA ILE A 216 -1.40 -5.86 27.69
C ILE A 216 -1.56 -7.08 26.77
N TRP A 217 -0.46 -7.73 26.38
CA TRP A 217 -0.47 -8.95 25.56
C TRP A 217 -0.83 -10.20 26.34
N LEU A 218 -0.79 -10.14 27.68
CA LEU A 218 -1.19 -11.23 28.57
C LEU A 218 -2.69 -11.19 28.89
N LEU A 219 -3.39 -10.14 28.45
CA LEU A 219 -4.82 -9.97 28.66
C LEU A 219 -5.59 -10.98 27.78
N PRO A 220 -6.54 -11.74 28.37
CA PRO A 220 -7.49 -12.52 27.58
C PRO A 220 -8.15 -11.67 26.48
N SER A 221 -8.31 -12.23 25.28
CA SER A 221 -8.80 -11.54 24.07
C SER A 221 -10.19 -10.92 24.18
N PHE A 222 -10.90 -11.11 25.29
CA PHE A 222 -12.22 -10.56 25.59
C PHE A 222 -12.21 -9.33 26.56
N LEU A 223 -11.04 -8.88 27.04
CA LEU A 223 -10.85 -7.72 27.96
C LEU A 223 -10.96 -6.33 27.26
N PRO A 224 -11.13 -5.19 27.98
CA PRO A 224 -11.61 -3.90 27.48
C PRO A 224 -10.56 -3.03 26.84
N VAL A 225 -9.98 -3.58 25.79
CA VAL A 225 -10.00 -2.84 24.53
C VAL A 225 -11.22 -3.32 23.69
N HIS A 226 -12.08 -4.19 24.27
CA HIS A 226 -13.26 -4.86 23.71
C HIS A 226 -14.52 -4.74 24.62
N LEU A 227 -15.74 -4.79 24.04
CA LEU A 227 -17.07 -4.37 24.57
C LEU A 227 -17.61 -4.99 25.89
N GLY A 228 -16.89 -5.89 26.57
CA GLY A 228 -17.37 -6.56 27.78
C GLY A 228 -17.50 -5.68 29.03
N PHE A 229 -16.73 -4.58 29.11
CA PHE A 229 -16.63 -3.79 30.35
C PHE A 229 -17.72 -2.75 30.53
N ALA A 230 -18.27 -2.23 29.43
CA ALA A 230 -19.47 -1.41 29.49
C ALA A 230 -20.63 -2.17 30.15
N MET A 231 -20.71 -3.49 29.94
CA MET A 231 -21.75 -4.33 30.54
C MET A 231 -21.53 -4.62 32.02
N GLN A 232 -20.28 -4.83 32.44
CA GLN A 232 -19.96 -5.02 33.86
C GLN A 232 -20.14 -3.73 34.67
N ALA A 233 -19.82 -2.57 34.09
CA ALA A 233 -20.06 -1.28 34.72
C ALA A 233 -21.55 -1.02 34.98
N LEU A 234 -22.42 -1.41 34.03
CA LEU A 234 -23.88 -1.31 34.17
C LEU A 234 -24.47 -2.31 35.17
N LEU A 235 -23.88 -3.50 35.31
CA LEU A 235 -24.30 -4.47 36.33
C LEU A 235 -23.87 -4.06 37.74
N ALA A 236 -22.69 -3.43 37.87
CA ALA A 236 -22.12 -3.03 39.16
C ALA A 236 -22.70 -1.72 39.71
N SER A 237 -23.48 -0.96 38.92
CA SER A 237 -24.12 0.27 39.39
C SER A 237 -25.34 0.03 40.30
N ASP A 238 -25.76 -1.23 40.46
CA ASP A 238 -26.97 -1.66 41.21
C ASP A 238 -28.27 -0.97 40.76
N LEU A 239 -28.28 -0.45 39.52
CA LEU A 239 -29.44 0.15 38.84
C LEU A 239 -30.01 -0.81 37.79
N CYS A 240 -30.00 -2.11 38.09
CA CYS A 240 -30.39 -3.14 37.12
C CYS A 240 -31.84 -3.01 36.66
N ASP A 241 -32.73 -2.53 37.53
CA ASP A 241 -34.15 -2.36 37.20
C ASP A 241 -34.41 -1.18 36.25
N GLU A 242 -33.54 -0.16 36.28
CA GLU A 242 -33.61 1.00 35.37
C GLU A 242 -32.85 0.75 34.05
N THR A 243 -31.89 -0.18 34.06
CA THR A 243 -31.03 -0.50 32.90
C THR A 243 -31.30 -1.88 32.29
N TYR A 244 -32.38 -2.54 32.71
CA TYR A 244 -32.72 -3.93 32.36
C TYR A 244 -32.66 -4.22 30.85
N ASP A 245 -33.19 -3.32 30.03
CA ASP A 245 -33.24 -3.52 28.58
C ASP A 245 -31.87 -3.29 27.90
N VAL A 246 -30.98 -2.50 28.52
CA VAL A 246 -29.57 -2.34 28.11
C VAL A 246 -28.76 -3.58 28.49
N LEU A 247 -28.96 -4.09 29.71
CA LEU A 247 -28.31 -5.30 30.22
C LEU A 247 -28.66 -6.55 29.38
N ARG A 248 -29.93 -6.72 29.02
CA ARG A 248 -30.42 -7.81 28.17
C ARG A 248 -29.83 -7.76 26.76
N ARG A 249 -29.79 -6.57 26.13
CA ARG A 249 -29.23 -6.40 24.78
C ARG A 249 -27.73 -6.65 24.73
N GLY A 250 -26.98 -6.18 25.72
CA GLY A 250 -25.55 -6.43 25.76
C GLY A 250 -25.19 -7.87 26.11
N HIS A 251 -26.01 -8.56 26.91
CA HIS A 251 -25.85 -10.01 27.14
C HIS A 251 -26.10 -10.84 25.86
N ASP A 252 -27.10 -10.49 25.04
CA ASP A 252 -27.34 -11.16 23.74
C ASP A 252 -26.20 -10.90 22.74
N TYR A 253 -25.66 -9.68 22.75
CA TYR A 253 -24.51 -9.28 21.93
C TYR A 253 -23.23 -10.07 22.29
N ILE A 254 -22.93 -10.25 23.59
CA ILE A 254 -21.73 -10.96 24.06
C ILE A 254 -21.78 -12.45 23.66
N LYS A 255 -22.94 -13.11 23.78
CA LYS A 255 -23.09 -14.52 23.37
C LYS A 255 -22.93 -14.72 21.87
N ARG A 256 -23.45 -13.81 21.04
CA ARG A 256 -23.33 -13.88 19.57
C ARG A 256 -21.92 -13.54 19.06
N SER A 257 -21.09 -12.90 19.88
CA SER A 257 -19.73 -12.48 19.53
C SER A 257 -18.67 -13.55 19.83
N GLN A 258 -19.08 -14.73 20.31
CA GLN A 258 -18.20 -15.85 20.59
C GLN A 258 -17.55 -16.38 19.30
N VAL A 259 -16.22 -16.35 19.23
CA VAL A 259 -15.45 -17.01 18.15
C VAL A 259 -15.39 -18.51 18.47
N ILE A 260 -15.93 -19.36 17.59
CA ILE A 260 -16.07 -20.82 17.83
C ILE A 260 -15.21 -21.71 16.90
N SER A 261 -14.26 -21.13 16.16
CA SER A 261 -13.18 -21.90 15.50
C SER A 261 -11.87 -21.11 15.40
N ARG A 262 -10.76 -21.86 15.30
CA ARG A 262 -9.42 -21.61 15.91
C ARG A 262 -8.51 -20.57 15.24
N ALA A 263 -7.61 -20.04 16.08
CA ALA A 263 -6.35 -19.34 15.76
C ALA A 263 -5.18 -19.89 16.62
N CYS A 264 -3.90 -19.69 16.24
CA CYS A 264 -2.76 -19.86 17.19
C CYS A 264 -1.43 -19.24 16.73
N ILE A 265 -0.84 -18.37 17.57
CA ILE A 265 0.25 -17.39 17.32
C ILE A 265 1.56 -18.07 16.86
N ALA A 266 2.28 -17.60 15.83
CA ALA A 266 2.22 -18.01 14.40
C ALA A 266 0.90 -17.81 13.63
N THR A 267 0.17 -16.78 14.04
CA THR A 267 -1.27 -16.80 14.35
C THR A 267 -2.26 -16.97 13.26
N TYR A 268 -1.90 -16.43 12.12
CA TYR A 268 -2.75 -16.38 10.96
C TYR A 268 -2.22 -17.47 10.04
N PRO A 269 -2.98 -18.53 9.75
CA PRO A 269 -2.60 -19.38 8.63
C PRO A 269 -2.36 -18.44 7.45
N LYS A 270 -1.18 -18.50 6.81
CA LYS A 270 -1.00 -17.90 5.48
C LYS A 270 -2.20 -18.42 4.69
N PRO A 271 -3.16 -17.57 4.33
CA PRO A 271 -4.40 -18.11 3.85
C PRO A 271 -4.11 -18.72 2.50
N LYS A 272 -4.44 -19.99 2.39
CA LYS A 272 -4.32 -20.70 1.13
C LYS A 272 -5.12 -19.92 0.09
N GLY A 273 -4.52 -19.69 -1.07
CA GLY A 273 -5.14 -18.92 -2.15
C GLY A 273 -4.99 -17.40 -2.08
N ALA A 274 -4.27 -16.82 -1.11
CA ALA A 274 -3.93 -15.40 -1.18
C ALA A 274 -2.85 -15.07 -2.21
N TRP A 275 -2.96 -13.88 -2.77
CA TRP A 275 -1.83 -13.10 -3.23
C TRP A 275 -1.52 -11.98 -2.24
N THR A 276 -0.24 -11.62 -2.17
CA THR A 276 0.29 -10.55 -1.32
C THR A 276 0.54 -9.30 -2.17
N LEU A 277 0.90 -8.18 -1.53
CA LEU A 277 1.29 -6.96 -2.25
C LEU A 277 2.64 -7.08 -2.98
N SER A 278 3.59 -7.85 -2.44
CA SER A 278 4.96 -7.94 -2.97
C SER A 278 5.26 -9.31 -3.60
N ASP A 279 5.64 -10.28 -2.77
CA ASP A 279 6.06 -11.61 -3.17
C ASP A 279 5.43 -12.69 -2.28
N ARG A 280 5.63 -13.96 -2.65
CA ARG A 280 5.06 -15.09 -1.91
C ARG A 280 5.57 -15.18 -0.47
N ASP A 281 6.83 -14.81 -0.22
CA ASP A 281 7.48 -14.97 1.07
C ASP A 281 6.98 -13.97 2.11
N HIS A 282 6.64 -12.74 1.68
CA HIS A 282 5.94 -11.76 2.51
C HIS A 282 4.73 -12.37 3.22
N GLY A 283 3.97 -13.22 2.54
CA GLY A 283 2.96 -14.10 3.13
C GLY A 283 1.73 -13.42 3.75
N TRP A 284 1.68 -12.09 3.82
CA TRP A 284 0.50 -11.35 4.27
C TRP A 284 -0.50 -11.19 3.13
N GLN A 285 -1.68 -11.76 3.34
CA GLN A 285 -2.80 -11.69 2.44
C GLN A 285 -3.28 -10.25 2.23
N VAL A 286 -3.61 -9.91 1.00
CA VAL A 286 -4.27 -8.64 0.68
C VAL A 286 -5.44 -8.95 -0.26
N SER A 287 -6.63 -8.50 0.11
CA SER A 287 -7.87 -8.90 -0.58
C SER A 287 -7.95 -8.39 -2.01
N ASP A 288 -7.49 -7.16 -2.27
CA ASP A 288 -7.46 -6.57 -3.61
C ASP A 288 -6.40 -7.25 -4.50
N CYS A 289 -5.19 -7.48 -4.00
CA CYS A 289 -4.15 -8.23 -4.72
C CYS A 289 -4.63 -9.64 -5.06
N THR A 290 -5.32 -10.30 -4.12
CA THR A 290 -5.91 -11.63 -4.35
C THR A 290 -7.00 -11.60 -5.42
N ALA A 291 -7.90 -10.62 -5.38
CA ALA A 291 -8.98 -10.50 -6.37
C ALA A 291 -8.44 -10.20 -7.78
N GLU A 292 -7.47 -9.29 -7.91
CA GLU A 292 -6.88 -8.92 -9.20
C GLU A 292 -6.04 -10.05 -9.79
N ALA A 293 -5.22 -10.71 -8.97
CA ALA A 293 -4.47 -11.87 -9.42
C ALA A 293 -5.38 -13.03 -9.85
N LEU A 294 -6.45 -13.30 -9.10
CA LEU A 294 -7.47 -14.28 -9.47
C LEU A 294 -8.11 -13.95 -10.82
N LYS A 295 -8.52 -12.70 -11.02
CA LYS A 295 -9.08 -12.20 -12.29
C LYS A 295 -8.10 -12.38 -13.45
N CYS A 296 -6.82 -12.02 -13.26
CA CYS A 296 -5.77 -12.24 -14.25
C CYS A 296 -5.62 -13.73 -14.60
N CYS A 297 -5.53 -14.62 -13.61
CA CYS A 297 -5.44 -16.07 -13.85
C CYS A 297 -6.65 -16.59 -14.64
N MET A 298 -7.85 -16.08 -14.37
CA MET A 298 -9.05 -16.46 -15.10
C MET A 298 -9.06 -15.97 -16.54
N LEU A 299 -8.68 -14.72 -16.80
CA LEU A 299 -8.57 -14.18 -18.16
C LEU A 299 -7.51 -14.92 -18.97
N LEU A 300 -6.34 -15.18 -18.38
CA LEU A 300 -5.28 -15.97 -19.01
C LEU A 300 -5.77 -17.38 -19.32
N SER A 301 -6.61 -17.99 -18.45
CA SER A 301 -7.15 -19.34 -18.71
C SER A 301 -8.07 -19.46 -19.93
N MET A 302 -8.54 -18.32 -20.48
CA MET A 302 -9.30 -18.26 -21.73
C MET A 302 -8.42 -18.16 -22.98
N MET A 303 -7.11 -17.92 -22.81
CA MET A 303 -6.14 -17.85 -23.90
C MET A 303 -5.61 -19.24 -24.28
N PRO A 304 -5.06 -19.41 -25.51
CA PRO A 304 -4.42 -20.64 -25.94
C PRO A 304 -3.24 -21.05 -25.02
N ALA A 305 -3.16 -22.33 -24.67
CA ALA A 305 -2.17 -22.84 -23.71
C ALA A 305 -0.72 -22.79 -24.21
N ASP A 306 -0.51 -22.73 -25.52
CA ASP A 306 0.78 -22.49 -26.16
C ASP A 306 1.28 -21.05 -25.96
N VAL A 307 0.39 -20.10 -25.63
CA VAL A 307 0.74 -18.71 -25.37
C VAL A 307 1.00 -18.47 -23.88
N VAL A 308 0.12 -18.93 -23.00
CA VAL A 308 0.15 -18.59 -21.55
C VAL A 308 0.54 -19.76 -20.64
N GLY A 309 0.81 -20.93 -21.21
CA GLY A 309 1.10 -22.14 -20.47
C GLY A 309 -0.15 -22.86 -19.92
N GLN A 310 0.08 -23.79 -19.01
CA GLN A 310 -0.99 -24.58 -18.40
C GLN A 310 -1.84 -23.71 -17.46
N LYS A 311 -3.16 -23.97 -17.47
CA LYS A 311 -4.11 -23.28 -16.60
C LYS A 311 -3.79 -23.56 -15.13
N MET A 312 -4.07 -22.59 -14.27
CA MET A 312 -3.95 -22.77 -12.83
C MET A 312 -4.90 -23.86 -12.33
N ASN A 313 -4.46 -24.65 -11.34
CA ASN A 313 -5.30 -25.68 -10.73
C ASN A 313 -6.57 -25.04 -10.12
N HIS A 314 -7.75 -25.57 -10.47
CA HIS A 314 -9.04 -25.12 -9.96
C HIS A 314 -9.11 -25.08 -8.43
N GLU A 315 -8.47 -26.00 -7.73
CA GLU A 315 -8.43 -26.01 -6.26
C GLU A 315 -7.77 -24.74 -5.69
N HIS A 316 -6.71 -24.23 -6.35
CA HIS A 316 -6.08 -22.98 -5.92
C HIS A 316 -6.98 -21.77 -6.18
N LEU A 317 -7.73 -21.77 -7.28
CA LEU A 317 -8.73 -20.74 -7.56
C LEU A 317 -9.83 -20.75 -6.50
N TYR A 318 -10.34 -21.94 -6.12
CA TYR A 318 -11.33 -22.06 -5.05
C TYR A 318 -10.83 -21.59 -3.69
N ASN A 319 -9.59 -21.94 -3.31
CA ASN A 319 -8.99 -21.42 -2.09
C ASN A 319 -8.96 -19.88 -2.06
N SER A 320 -8.71 -19.25 -3.22
CA SER A 320 -8.70 -17.79 -3.37
C SER A 320 -10.09 -17.19 -3.17
N VAL A 321 -11.12 -17.84 -3.73
CA VAL A 321 -12.52 -17.45 -3.53
C VAL A 321 -12.94 -17.59 -2.08
N ASP A 322 -12.65 -18.73 -1.46
CA ASP A 322 -12.99 -18.99 -0.06
C ASP A 322 -12.35 -17.95 0.86
N LEU A 323 -11.08 -17.60 0.63
CA LEU A 323 -10.43 -16.50 1.33
C LEU A 323 -11.19 -15.18 1.16
N LEU A 324 -11.48 -14.76 -0.08
CA LEU A 324 -12.20 -13.51 -0.34
C LEU A 324 -13.60 -13.51 0.33
N LEU A 325 -14.27 -14.66 0.38
CA LEU A 325 -15.52 -14.84 1.11
C LEU A 325 -15.34 -14.73 2.63
N THR A 326 -14.24 -15.24 3.20
CA THR A 326 -13.95 -15.12 4.64
C THR A 326 -13.60 -13.69 5.06
N LEU A 327 -13.00 -12.90 4.17
CA LEU A 327 -12.63 -11.50 4.40
C LEU A 327 -13.82 -10.53 4.33
N GLN A 328 -15.04 -11.04 4.16
CA GLN A 328 -16.27 -10.26 4.23
C GLN A 328 -16.54 -9.78 5.67
N VAL A 329 -15.78 -8.77 6.11
CA VAL A 329 -16.12 -8.01 7.31
C VAL A 329 -17.13 -6.93 6.90
N TRP A 330 -18.39 -7.13 7.30
CA TRP A 330 -19.53 -6.25 7.05
C TRP A 330 -19.34 -4.77 7.48
N LYS A 331 -18.25 -4.46 8.19
CA LYS A 331 -17.91 -3.12 8.72
C LYS A 331 -16.73 -2.43 8.03
N LEU A 332 -15.97 -3.06 7.12
CA LEU A 332 -14.85 -2.41 6.43
C LEU A 332 -15.20 -1.88 5.02
N GLY A 333 -16.41 -2.14 4.54
CA GLY A 333 -16.86 -1.75 3.20
C GLY A 333 -17.39 -0.32 3.10
N TYR A 334 -16.71 0.68 3.64
CA TYR A 334 -17.14 2.07 3.41
C TYR A 334 -16.50 2.69 2.17
N LEU A 335 -15.30 2.24 1.80
CA LEU A 335 -14.55 2.77 0.66
C LEU A 335 -15.06 2.20 -0.67
N LEU A 336 -15.40 3.10 -1.60
CA LEU A 336 -15.97 2.78 -2.90
C LEU A 336 -15.03 1.89 -3.73
N HIS A 337 -13.72 2.17 -3.66
CA HIS A 337 -12.66 1.39 -4.30
C HIS A 337 -12.71 -0.08 -3.88
N LEU A 338 -12.67 -0.36 -2.56
CA LEU A 338 -12.61 -1.73 -2.04
C LEU A 338 -13.85 -2.56 -2.43
N ARG A 339 -15.03 -1.93 -2.56
CA ARG A 339 -16.24 -2.62 -3.01
C ARG A 339 -16.22 -3.00 -4.48
N HIS A 340 -15.69 -2.14 -5.36
CA HIS A 340 -15.54 -2.48 -6.78
C HIS A 340 -14.70 -3.75 -6.97
N PHE A 341 -13.54 -3.82 -6.31
CA PHE A 341 -12.66 -5.00 -6.37
C PHE A 341 -13.33 -6.26 -5.83
N ALA A 342 -14.04 -6.15 -4.70
CA ALA A 342 -14.78 -7.28 -4.13
C ALA A 342 -15.90 -7.78 -5.05
N LEU A 343 -16.69 -6.88 -5.64
CA LEU A 343 -17.74 -7.25 -6.60
C LEU A 343 -17.15 -7.85 -7.88
N SER A 344 -16.09 -7.26 -8.42
CA SER A 344 -15.40 -7.78 -9.61
C SER A 344 -14.81 -9.17 -9.36
N GLY A 345 -14.17 -9.40 -8.21
CA GLY A 345 -13.60 -10.71 -7.86
C GLY A 345 -14.68 -11.79 -7.64
N LEU A 346 -15.82 -11.43 -7.06
CA LEU A 346 -16.94 -12.36 -6.91
C LEU A 346 -17.61 -12.65 -8.27
N ALA A 347 -17.79 -11.63 -9.11
CA ALA A 347 -18.29 -11.79 -10.48
C ALA A 347 -17.46 -12.77 -11.29
N THR A 348 -16.13 -12.66 -11.22
CA THR A 348 -15.23 -13.54 -11.98
C THR A 348 -15.43 -15.00 -11.66
N VAL A 349 -15.80 -15.35 -10.42
CA VAL A 349 -16.03 -16.75 -10.00
C VAL A 349 -17.49 -17.20 -10.12
N GLY A 350 -18.25 -16.53 -11.00
CA GLY A 350 -19.62 -16.87 -11.32
C GLY A 350 -20.64 -16.50 -10.23
N LYS A 351 -20.24 -15.73 -9.21
CA LYS A 351 -21.21 -15.13 -8.30
C LYS A 351 -21.87 -13.96 -9.01
N THR A 352 -23.19 -13.89 -8.96
CA THR A 352 -23.99 -12.82 -9.56
C THR A 352 -24.96 -12.26 -8.54
N TYR A 353 -25.63 -11.17 -8.90
CA TYR A 353 -26.70 -10.60 -8.09
C TYR A 353 -27.78 -11.64 -7.72
N ASN A 354 -28.06 -12.59 -8.61
CA ASN A 354 -29.11 -13.59 -8.39
C ASN A 354 -28.69 -14.74 -7.46
N ASN A 355 -27.41 -15.11 -7.43
CA ASN A 355 -26.96 -16.30 -6.71
C ASN A 355 -26.11 -16.00 -5.45
N SER A 356 -25.80 -14.73 -5.16
CA SER A 356 -24.91 -14.35 -4.06
C SER A 356 -25.50 -13.23 -3.18
N PRO A 357 -25.90 -13.53 -1.93
CA PRO A 357 -26.34 -12.51 -0.98
C PRO A 357 -25.31 -11.41 -0.70
N SER A 358 -24.01 -11.75 -0.78
CA SER A 358 -22.92 -10.81 -0.58
C SER A 358 -22.82 -9.82 -1.74
N ILE A 359 -23.03 -10.28 -2.98
CA ILE A 359 -23.13 -9.37 -4.13
C ILE A 359 -24.34 -8.46 -4.00
N ARG A 360 -25.51 -9.00 -3.66
CA ARG A 360 -26.73 -8.18 -3.50
C ARG A 360 -26.52 -7.02 -2.55
N LYS A 361 -25.95 -7.28 -1.37
CA LYS A 361 -25.69 -6.21 -0.40
C LYS A 361 -24.58 -5.23 -0.82
N GLY A 362 -23.62 -5.67 -1.64
CA GLY A 362 -22.64 -4.77 -2.24
C GLY A 362 -23.27 -3.85 -3.28
N VAL A 363 -24.16 -4.40 -4.11
CA VAL A 363 -24.99 -3.68 -5.07
C VAL A 363 -25.94 -2.70 -4.38
N ASP A 364 -26.70 -3.15 -3.39
CA ASP A 364 -27.66 -2.32 -2.63
C ASP A 364 -26.96 -1.09 -2.05
N PHE A 365 -25.76 -1.27 -1.52
CA PHE A 365 -24.97 -0.17 -1.00
C PHE A 365 -24.58 0.82 -2.10
N LEU A 366 -24.04 0.37 -3.24
CA LEU A 366 -23.68 1.24 -4.35
C LEU A 366 -24.89 2.04 -4.83
N LEU A 367 -26.04 1.41 -5.01
CA LEU A 367 -27.28 2.09 -5.39
C LEU A 367 -27.74 3.11 -4.33
N MET A 368 -27.59 2.79 -3.04
CA MET A 368 -27.98 3.66 -1.94
C MET A 368 -27.18 4.97 -1.91
N ILE A 369 -25.93 4.97 -2.37
CA ILE A 369 -25.01 6.13 -2.30
C ILE A 369 -24.81 6.82 -3.65
N GLN A 370 -25.61 6.48 -4.67
CA GLN A 370 -25.57 7.17 -5.95
C GLN A 370 -26.06 8.62 -5.78
N ASN A 371 -25.33 9.58 -6.34
CA ASN A 371 -25.69 11.00 -6.29
C ASN A 371 -26.84 11.31 -7.26
N ASP A 372 -27.51 12.46 -7.04
CA ASP A 372 -28.63 12.92 -7.89
C ASP A 372 -28.23 13.16 -9.36
N ASP A 373 -26.94 13.43 -9.62
CA ASP A 373 -26.39 13.59 -10.98
C ASP A 373 -26.10 12.25 -11.68
N GLY A 374 -26.34 11.13 -10.99
CA GLY A 374 -26.12 9.76 -11.46
C GLY A 374 -24.71 9.22 -11.22
N GLY A 375 -23.80 10.00 -10.65
CA GLY A 375 -22.42 9.57 -10.34
C GLY A 375 -22.21 9.13 -8.89
N TRP A 376 -20.95 8.84 -8.55
CA TRP A 376 -20.48 8.50 -7.19
C TRP A 376 -19.28 9.37 -6.80
N GLY A 377 -19.24 9.78 -5.52
CA GLY A 377 -18.20 10.66 -5.00
C GLY A 377 -17.92 10.43 -3.52
N GLU A 378 -16.72 9.96 -3.20
CA GLU A 378 -16.22 9.69 -1.85
C GLU A 378 -15.07 10.63 -1.49
N SER A 379 -15.16 11.24 -0.30
CA SER A 379 -14.12 12.06 0.30
C SER A 379 -12.99 11.21 0.90
N TYR A 380 -11.75 11.69 0.82
CA TYR A 380 -10.61 11.05 1.50
C TYR A 380 -10.82 10.93 3.02
N MET A 381 -11.68 11.77 3.61
CA MET A 381 -12.05 11.71 5.02
C MET A 381 -12.76 10.40 5.37
N SER A 382 -13.34 9.68 4.41
CA SER A 382 -13.90 8.34 4.61
C SER A 382 -12.88 7.35 5.15
N CYS A 383 -11.60 7.52 4.79
CA CYS A 383 -10.50 6.72 5.32
C CYS A 383 -10.26 7.00 6.81
N ASN A 384 -10.33 8.27 7.22
CA ASN A 384 -10.08 8.70 8.61
C ASN A 384 -11.26 8.38 9.53
N GLU A 385 -12.48 8.60 9.03
CA GLU A 385 -13.73 8.51 9.81
C GLU A 385 -14.38 7.12 9.75
N GLN A 386 -13.79 6.20 8.95
CA GLN A 386 -14.25 4.82 8.78
C GLN A 386 -15.75 4.71 8.45
N ARG A 387 -16.25 5.64 7.63
CA ARG A 387 -17.61 5.64 7.09
C ARG A 387 -17.62 6.32 5.73
N TYR A 388 -18.61 6.00 4.90
CA TYR A 388 -18.77 6.70 3.63
C TYR A 388 -19.12 8.17 3.91
N ILE A 389 -18.34 9.08 3.34
CA ILE A 389 -18.48 10.52 3.45
C ILE A 389 -18.52 11.00 2.02
N LEU A 390 -19.63 11.61 1.66
CA LEU A 390 -19.82 12.23 0.37
C LEU A 390 -18.71 13.23 0.10
N LEU A 391 -18.24 13.25 -1.15
CA LEU A 391 -17.33 14.27 -1.63
C LEU A 391 -17.95 15.67 -1.43
N GLU A 392 -17.13 16.66 -1.13
CA GLU A 392 -17.59 18.02 -0.83
C GLU A 392 -18.49 18.58 -1.94
N GLY A 393 -19.57 19.25 -1.54
CA GLY A 393 -20.58 19.77 -2.47
C GLY A 393 -21.50 18.71 -3.10
N ASN A 394 -21.49 17.48 -2.58
CA ASN A 394 -22.24 16.33 -3.12
C ASN A 394 -21.83 15.98 -4.56
N GLY A 395 -20.58 16.31 -4.93
CA GLY A 395 -20.07 16.14 -6.28
C GLY A 395 -19.69 14.69 -6.59
N SER A 396 -19.86 14.31 -7.85
CA SER A 396 -19.37 13.03 -8.36
C SER A 396 -17.91 13.11 -8.83
N ASN A 397 -17.17 12.02 -8.64
CA ASN A 397 -15.81 11.87 -9.17
C ASN A 397 -15.82 10.86 -10.31
N LEU A 398 -15.22 11.23 -11.44
CA LEU A 398 -15.23 10.43 -12.66
C LEU A 398 -14.74 8.98 -12.46
N VAL A 399 -13.64 8.80 -11.73
CA VAL A 399 -13.01 7.49 -11.52
C VAL A 399 -13.84 6.65 -10.56
N GLN A 400 -14.35 7.26 -9.50
CA GLN A 400 -15.20 6.61 -8.52
C GLN A 400 -16.55 6.19 -9.14
N THR A 401 -17.17 7.04 -9.96
CA THR A 401 -18.33 6.68 -10.78
C THR A 401 -18.03 5.47 -11.67
N ALA A 402 -16.88 5.46 -12.35
CA ALA A 402 -16.50 4.31 -13.18
C ALA A 402 -16.33 3.01 -12.37
N TRP A 403 -15.74 3.07 -11.17
CA TRP A 403 -15.64 1.92 -10.27
C TRP A 403 -17.01 1.37 -9.87
N ALA A 404 -17.93 2.24 -9.45
CA ALA A 404 -19.29 1.85 -9.10
C ALA A 404 -20.01 1.21 -10.29
N MET A 405 -20.00 1.85 -11.45
CA MET A 405 -20.60 1.34 -12.69
C MET A 405 -20.05 -0.05 -13.07
N MET A 406 -18.72 -0.21 -13.11
CA MET A 406 -18.11 -1.50 -13.41
C MET A 406 -18.49 -2.57 -12.36
N GLY A 407 -18.60 -2.19 -11.09
CA GLY A 407 -19.05 -3.09 -10.03
C GLY A 407 -20.47 -3.61 -10.24
N LEU A 408 -21.41 -2.75 -10.63
CA LEU A 408 -22.81 -3.10 -10.92
C LEU A 408 -22.94 -3.96 -12.19
N ILE A 409 -22.19 -3.61 -13.25
CA ILE A 409 -22.21 -4.32 -14.53
C ILE A 409 -21.63 -5.74 -14.38
N HIS A 410 -20.45 -5.88 -13.74
CA HIS A 410 -19.77 -7.17 -13.66
C HIS A 410 -20.59 -8.23 -12.92
N VAL A 411 -21.42 -7.83 -11.95
CA VAL A 411 -22.21 -8.78 -11.14
C VAL A 411 -23.58 -9.13 -11.74
N GLY A 412 -23.86 -8.66 -12.95
CA GLY A 412 -25.08 -9.00 -13.71
C GLY A 412 -26.35 -8.41 -13.11
N GLN A 413 -26.26 -7.21 -12.53
CA GLN A 413 -27.44 -6.43 -12.17
C GLN A 413 -28.09 -5.73 -13.38
N VAL A 414 -27.31 -5.55 -14.45
CA VAL A 414 -27.74 -4.99 -15.74
C VAL A 414 -27.33 -5.94 -16.86
#